data_AF-A0AAE0XGU1-F1
#
_entry.id   AF-A0AAE0XGU1-F1
#
_cell.length_a   1.000
_cell.length_b   1.000
_cell.length_c   1.000
_cell.angle_alpha   90.00
_cell.angle_beta   90.00
_cell.angle_gamma   90.00
#
_symmetry.space_group_name_H-M   'P 1'
#
loop_
_entity.id
_entity.type
_entity.pdbx_description
1 polymer ?
#
loop_
_entity_poly.entity_id
_entity_poly.type
_entity_poly.pdbx_seq_one_letter_code
_entity_poly.pdbx_strand_id
1 'polypeptide(L)'
;MAASHWHQKSELAEKCPHVNDSVEQIDDDSWLIGGRMLLSRQTSPVPGQPSWSDGKGAFFVLSDAPSPRPTPRSVARTEGEIPRVYDAGDQSAVWRAGEAFIKVQDISFPLATREHVTLRFLEEKGELDFEYPRALHHAEFHGRYYLIASRVSGRTLQDAWSGMDEPTRQHYVSLVAQICDTMATWKGDAIAGLLTSMGIDPSLPIFYHCDLGPTNILVEPEKGTIGIINWETAGYAPREWVRTKFLLSSGMDFATEDWSPDPSWRFASNKKQRRMS
;
A
#
# COMPACT_ATOMS: atom_id res chain seq x y z
N MET A 1 44.33 14.88 -34.84
CA MET A 1 44.24 15.36 -33.45
C MET A 1 42.77 15.69 -33.16
N ALA A 2 41.84 14.73 -33.31
CA ALA A 2 41.46 13.71 -32.32
C ALA A 2 41.03 14.39 -31.00
N ALA A 3 39.77 14.81 -30.82
CA ALA A 3 38.54 14.00 -30.70
C ALA A 3 38.58 12.95 -29.58
N SER A 4 39.31 13.22 -28.48
CA SER A 4 39.47 12.28 -27.36
C SER A 4 39.03 12.82 -25.99
N HIS A 5 38.32 13.95 -25.92
CA HIS A 5 37.95 14.56 -24.63
C HIS A 5 36.48 14.44 -24.21
N TRP A 6 35.64 13.74 -25.00
CA TRP A 6 34.21 13.58 -24.73
C TRP A 6 33.74 12.12 -24.55
N HIS A 7 34.67 11.17 -24.39
CA HIS A 7 34.36 9.75 -24.18
C HIS A 7 34.90 9.18 -22.86
N GLN A 8 35.12 10.04 -21.87
CA GLN A 8 35.60 9.59 -20.56
C GLN A 8 34.88 10.30 -19.41
N LYS A 9 33.54 10.17 -19.42
CA LYS A 9 32.64 10.31 -18.25
C LYS A 9 31.46 9.33 -18.37
N SER A 10 31.74 8.10 -18.80
CA SER A 10 30.87 6.95 -18.56
C SER A 10 31.57 6.00 -17.58
N GLU A 11 32.07 6.54 -16.48
CA GLU A 11 32.32 5.73 -15.28
C GLU A 11 30.95 5.27 -14.79
N LEU A 12 30.63 4.02 -15.15
CA LEU A 12 29.73 3.10 -14.46
C LEU A 12 28.79 3.79 -13.47
N ALA A 13 27.66 4.33 -13.95
CA ALA A 13 26.49 4.33 -13.10
C ALA A 13 26.27 2.84 -12.78
N GLU A 14 26.58 2.42 -11.55
CA GLU A 14 26.20 1.09 -11.08
C GLU A 14 24.73 0.92 -11.45
N LYS A 15 24.46 0.03 -12.41
CA LYS A 15 23.11 -0.24 -12.84
C LYS A 15 22.39 -0.70 -11.58
N CYS A 16 21.42 0.08 -11.11
CA CYS A 16 20.66 -0.29 -9.92
C CYS A 16 20.15 -1.72 -10.13
N PRO A 17 20.46 -2.67 -9.23
CA PRO A 17 20.01 -4.06 -9.35
C PRO A 17 18.51 -4.09 -9.53
N HIS A 18 17.90 -5.04 -10.24
CA HIS A 18 16.45 -5.04 -10.47
C HIS A 18 15.66 -4.91 -9.15
N VAL A 19 14.48 -4.27 -9.14
CA VAL A 19 13.68 -4.04 -7.91
C VAL A 19 13.44 -5.35 -7.16
N ASN A 20 13.13 -6.42 -7.89
CA ASN A 20 13.01 -7.79 -7.36
C ASN A 20 14.23 -8.36 -6.62
N ASP A 21 15.40 -7.75 -6.76
CA ASP A 21 16.64 -8.14 -6.09
C ASP A 21 16.96 -7.21 -4.90
N SER A 22 15.98 -6.39 -4.47
CA SER A 22 16.17 -5.43 -3.38
C SER A 22 16.16 -6.05 -1.98
N VAL A 23 15.81 -7.32 -1.84
CA VAL A 23 15.85 -8.07 -0.57
C VAL A 23 16.68 -9.33 -0.81
N GLU A 24 17.85 -9.38 -0.22
CA GLU A 24 18.84 -10.44 -0.45
C GLU A 24 19.17 -11.13 0.87
N GLN A 25 19.09 -12.46 0.90
CA GLN A 25 19.40 -13.22 2.11
C GLN A 25 20.92 -13.29 2.34
N ILE A 26 21.36 -12.93 3.55
CA ILE A 26 22.77 -13.03 3.98
C ILE A 26 22.99 -14.39 4.67
N ASP A 27 22.12 -14.72 5.61
CA ASP A 27 22.07 -16.02 6.29
C ASP A 27 20.64 -16.40 6.67
N ASP A 28 20.48 -17.40 7.53
CA ASP A 28 19.15 -17.93 7.87
C ASP A 28 18.32 -16.91 8.67
N ASP A 29 18.96 -15.94 9.33
CA ASP A 29 18.33 -14.97 10.21
C ASP A 29 18.56 -13.51 9.77
N SER A 30 19.17 -13.27 8.61
CA SER A 30 19.46 -11.91 8.17
C SER A 30 19.36 -11.66 6.66
N TRP A 31 18.89 -10.46 6.31
CA TRP A 31 18.64 -10.01 4.95
C TRP A 31 19.16 -8.58 4.75
N LEU A 32 19.75 -8.34 3.59
CA LEU A 32 20.15 -7.02 3.12
C LEU A 32 19.01 -6.42 2.29
N ILE A 33 18.56 -5.22 2.66
CA ILE A 33 17.53 -4.48 1.93
C ILE A 33 18.18 -3.28 1.24
N GLY A 34 18.09 -3.24 -0.09
CA GLY A 34 18.58 -2.16 -0.93
C GLY A 34 20.08 -1.86 -0.80
N GLY A 35 20.87 -2.81 -0.27
CA GLY A 35 22.28 -2.64 -0.02
C GLY A 35 22.64 -1.67 1.12
N ARG A 36 21.67 -1.18 1.89
CA ARG A 36 21.88 -0.18 2.96
C ARG A 36 21.24 -0.51 4.30
N MET A 37 20.17 -1.29 4.33
CA MET A 37 19.50 -1.67 5.57
C MET A 37 19.70 -3.15 5.84
N LEU A 38 19.98 -3.51 7.08
CA LEU A 38 20.09 -4.88 7.56
C LEU A 38 18.82 -5.21 8.35
N LEU A 39 18.12 -6.25 7.89
CA LEU A 39 17.03 -6.87 8.62
C LEU A 39 17.55 -8.13 9.30
N SER A 40 17.39 -8.24 10.61
CA SER A 40 17.81 -9.42 11.37
C SER A 40 16.65 -9.97 12.19
N ARG A 41 16.51 -11.29 12.22
CA ARG A 41 15.62 -11.98 13.14
C ARG A 41 16.32 -12.17 14.49
N GLN A 42 15.65 -11.78 15.56
CA GLN A 42 16.17 -11.78 16.92
C GLN A 42 15.11 -12.25 17.91
N THR A 43 15.51 -12.76 19.07
CA THR A 43 14.60 -13.24 20.11
C THR A 43 13.92 -12.11 20.89
N SER A 44 14.36 -10.87 20.73
CA SER A 44 13.80 -9.70 21.40
C SER A 44 13.97 -8.44 20.55
N PRO A 45 13.06 -7.46 20.67
CA PRO A 45 13.20 -6.18 19.99
C PRO A 45 14.34 -5.35 20.59
N VAL A 46 14.93 -4.47 19.79
CA VAL A 46 15.98 -3.55 20.21
C VAL A 46 15.39 -2.14 20.42
N PRO A 47 15.54 -1.52 21.60
CA PRO A 47 15.04 -0.17 21.85
C PRO A 47 15.61 0.85 20.86
N GLY A 48 14.73 1.68 20.28
CA GLY A 48 15.11 2.71 19.32
C GLY A 48 15.31 2.22 17.88
N GLN A 49 15.14 0.93 17.61
CA GLN A 49 15.16 0.37 16.25
C GLN A 49 13.75 -0.05 15.82
N PRO A 50 13.38 0.16 14.54
CA PRO A 50 12.14 -0.39 14.00
C PRO A 50 12.14 -1.92 14.15
N SER A 51 11.10 -2.47 14.76
CA SER A 51 10.96 -3.91 14.96
C SER A 51 9.50 -4.35 14.94
N TRP A 52 9.28 -5.60 14.56
CA TRP A 52 7.95 -6.21 14.50
C TRP A 52 8.02 -7.73 14.69
N SER A 53 6.89 -8.33 15.03
CA SER A 53 6.78 -9.78 15.25
C SER A 53 7.03 -10.57 13.96
N ASP A 54 7.74 -11.69 14.06
CA ASP A 54 7.86 -12.65 12.97
C ASP A 54 6.62 -13.58 12.85
N GLY A 55 5.68 -13.47 13.80
CA GLY A 55 4.49 -14.33 13.91
C GLY A 55 4.74 -15.69 14.56
N LYS A 56 5.98 -15.99 14.98
CA LYS A 56 6.42 -17.27 15.55
C LYS A 56 7.12 -17.12 16.90
N GLY A 57 7.07 -15.93 17.49
CA GLY A 57 7.62 -15.64 18.82
C GLY A 57 8.99 -14.98 18.82
N ALA A 58 9.56 -14.69 17.65
CA ALA A 58 10.74 -13.85 17.49
C ALA A 58 10.35 -12.50 16.86
N PHE A 59 11.36 -11.68 16.60
CA PHE A 59 11.20 -10.32 16.09
C PHE A 59 12.11 -10.10 14.90
N PHE A 60 11.60 -9.42 13.89
CA PHE A 60 12.43 -8.77 12.89
C PHE A 60 12.85 -7.40 13.41
N VAL A 61 14.13 -7.07 13.28
CA VAL A 61 14.72 -5.81 13.72
C VAL A 61 15.49 -5.19 12.56
N LEU A 62 15.20 -3.93 12.26
CA LEU A 62 15.84 -3.18 11.18
C LEU A 62 16.96 -2.29 11.73
N SER A 63 18.10 -2.32 11.06
CA SER A 63 19.26 -1.47 11.36
C SER A 63 19.97 -1.04 10.08
N ASP A 64 20.96 -0.15 10.19
CA ASP A 64 21.84 0.17 9.06
C ASP A 64 22.77 -1.01 8.77
N ALA A 65 23.03 -1.27 7.49
CA ALA A 65 23.99 -2.28 7.08
C ALA A 65 25.42 -1.91 7.52
N PRO A 66 26.21 -2.86 8.05
CA PRO A 66 27.58 -2.59 8.49
C PRO A 66 28.51 -2.27 7.31
N SER A 67 29.65 -1.65 7.62
CA SER A 67 30.76 -1.44 6.69
C SER A 67 31.96 -2.31 7.10
N PRO A 68 32.46 -3.22 6.24
CA PRO A 68 32.02 -3.49 4.86
C PRO A 68 30.66 -4.19 4.79
N ARG A 69 29.97 -4.02 3.63
CA ARG A 69 28.65 -4.63 3.40
C ARG A 69 28.74 -6.16 3.50
N PRO A 70 27.77 -6.83 4.15
CA PRO A 70 27.68 -8.28 4.13
C PRO A 70 27.52 -8.79 2.70
N THR A 71 28.14 -9.92 2.38
CA THR A 71 27.98 -10.57 1.08
C THR A 71 26.72 -11.42 1.11
N PRO A 72 25.70 -11.15 0.27
CA PRO A 72 24.52 -12.00 0.19
C PRO A 72 24.88 -13.42 -0.28
N ARG A 73 24.16 -14.43 0.20
CA ARG A 73 24.29 -15.79 -0.33
C ARG A 73 23.72 -15.82 -1.76
N SER A 74 24.45 -16.43 -2.69
CA SER A 74 23.93 -16.80 -4.01
C SER A 74 22.97 -17.99 -3.88
N VAL A 75 21.83 -17.82 -3.21
CA VAL A 75 20.83 -18.89 -3.12
C VAL A 75 19.89 -18.80 -4.31
N ALA A 76 19.69 -19.93 -5.00
CA ALA A 76 18.60 -20.09 -5.95
C ALA A 76 17.29 -19.75 -5.23
N ARG A 77 16.42 -18.96 -5.89
CA ARG A 77 15.12 -18.47 -5.39
C ARG A 77 14.23 -19.60 -4.83
N THR A 78 14.49 -20.08 -3.63
CA THR A 78 13.55 -20.85 -2.83
C THR A 78 12.60 -19.87 -2.15
N GLU A 79 11.37 -20.30 -1.88
CA GLU A 79 10.39 -19.56 -1.09
C GLU A 79 10.94 -19.37 0.34
N GLY A 80 11.82 -18.37 0.49
CA GLY A 80 12.53 -18.07 1.72
C GLY A 80 11.60 -17.55 2.80
N GLU A 81 12.13 -17.37 4.00
CA GLU A 81 11.36 -16.88 5.14
C GLU A 81 10.71 -15.50 4.95
N ILE A 82 11.22 -14.75 3.96
CA ILE A 82 10.67 -13.48 3.49
C ILE A 82 10.20 -13.68 2.03
N PRO A 83 9.05 -14.33 1.80
CA PRO A 83 8.58 -14.59 0.45
C PRO A 83 8.16 -13.29 -0.23
N ARG A 84 8.45 -13.19 -1.53
CA ARG A 84 7.88 -12.14 -2.37
C ARG A 84 6.41 -12.46 -2.64
N VAL A 85 5.52 -11.52 -2.32
CA VAL A 85 4.07 -11.68 -2.44
C VAL A 85 3.47 -10.86 -3.59
N TYR A 86 4.24 -9.91 -4.13
CA TYR A 86 3.85 -9.11 -5.29
C TYR A 86 5.07 -8.67 -6.10
N ASP A 87 4.91 -8.57 -7.41
CA ASP A 87 5.94 -8.24 -8.40
C ASP A 87 5.28 -7.54 -9.59
N ALA A 88 5.73 -6.32 -9.90
CA ALA A 88 5.35 -5.55 -11.09
C ALA A 88 6.55 -5.28 -11.99
N GLY A 89 7.44 -6.28 -12.13
CA GLY A 89 8.70 -6.13 -12.85
C GLY A 89 9.64 -5.18 -12.10
N ASP A 90 10.26 -4.26 -12.83
CA ASP A 90 11.25 -3.33 -12.24
C ASP A 90 10.60 -2.09 -11.61
N GLN A 91 9.26 -2.02 -11.55
CA GLN A 91 8.54 -0.87 -10.99
C GLN A 91 8.28 -1.00 -9.49
N SER A 92 7.84 -2.17 -9.04
CA SER A 92 7.59 -2.40 -7.62
C SER A 92 7.60 -3.88 -7.26
N ALA A 93 7.93 -4.17 -6.01
CA ALA A 93 7.87 -5.50 -5.43
C ALA A 93 7.53 -5.41 -3.95
N VAL A 94 6.84 -6.44 -3.45
CA VAL A 94 6.46 -6.54 -2.04
C VAL A 94 6.84 -7.90 -1.49
N TRP A 95 7.47 -7.90 -0.32
CA TRP A 95 7.80 -9.09 0.43
C TRP A 95 7.06 -9.10 1.76
N ARG A 96 6.71 -10.29 2.24
CA ARG A 96 6.17 -10.48 3.58
C ARG A 96 7.28 -10.88 4.53
N ALA A 97 7.48 -10.13 5.61
CA ALA A 97 8.39 -10.46 6.69
C ALA A 97 7.60 -10.54 8.00
N GLY A 98 7.06 -11.72 8.33
CA GLY A 98 6.21 -11.91 9.50
C GLY A 98 4.96 -11.03 9.47
N GLU A 99 4.81 -10.17 10.48
CA GLU A 99 3.72 -9.22 10.65
C GLU A 99 3.98 -7.84 10.01
N ALA A 100 4.87 -7.76 9.02
CA ALA A 100 5.05 -6.58 8.18
C ALA A 100 5.25 -6.93 6.71
N PHE A 101 5.07 -5.92 5.85
CA PHE A 101 5.40 -5.95 4.44
C PHE A 101 6.52 -4.97 4.14
N ILE A 102 7.50 -5.43 3.35
CA ILE A 102 8.56 -4.61 2.77
C ILE A 102 8.12 -4.29 1.35
N LYS A 103 7.79 -3.03 1.08
CA LYS A 103 7.48 -2.53 -0.25
C LYS A 103 8.67 -1.78 -0.81
N VAL A 104 9.06 -2.10 -2.02
CA VAL A 104 10.10 -1.39 -2.77
C VAL A 104 9.52 -0.91 -4.08
N GLN A 105 9.70 0.37 -4.38
CA GLN A 105 9.14 1.02 -5.55
C GLN A 105 10.19 1.88 -6.24
N ASP A 106 10.19 1.87 -7.56
CA ASP A 106 10.93 2.85 -8.35
C ASP A 106 10.28 4.24 -8.22
N ILE A 107 11.10 5.28 -8.08
CA ILE A 107 10.61 6.67 -8.01
C ILE A 107 10.41 7.21 -9.43
N SER A 108 9.43 6.65 -10.14
CA SER A 108 9.05 7.12 -11.47
C SER A 108 8.27 8.45 -11.40
N PHE A 109 7.56 8.71 -10.30
CA PHE A 109 6.80 9.94 -10.07
C PHE A 109 7.25 10.61 -8.76
N PRO A 110 8.24 11.52 -8.81
CA PRO A 110 8.82 12.13 -7.60
C PRO A 110 7.87 13.08 -6.86
N LEU A 111 6.83 13.57 -7.55
CA LEU A 111 5.82 14.46 -6.95
C LEU A 111 4.63 13.73 -6.33
N ALA A 112 4.55 12.39 -6.48
CA ALA A 112 3.50 11.62 -5.84
C ALA A 112 3.69 11.60 -4.32
N THR A 113 2.61 11.86 -3.56
CA THR A 113 2.63 11.71 -2.11
C THR A 113 3.00 10.27 -1.77
N ARG A 114 4.04 10.09 -0.94
CA ARG A 114 4.47 8.76 -0.51
C ARG A 114 3.46 8.15 0.45
N GLU A 115 3.28 6.84 0.36
CA GLU A 115 2.32 6.12 1.22
C GLU A 115 2.57 6.38 2.71
N HIS A 116 3.83 6.50 3.18
CA HIS A 116 4.12 6.80 4.59
C HIS A 116 3.56 8.16 5.06
N VAL A 117 3.43 9.13 4.16
CA VAL A 117 2.82 10.44 4.47
C VAL A 117 1.32 10.28 4.62
N THR A 118 0.68 9.50 3.73
CA THR A 118 -0.74 9.17 3.84
C THR A 118 -1.04 8.39 5.11
N LEU A 119 -0.24 7.38 5.45
CA LEU A 119 -0.43 6.58 6.67
C LEU A 119 -0.30 7.43 7.94
N ARG A 120 0.62 8.40 7.96
CA ARG A 120 0.73 9.39 9.05
C ARG A 120 -0.52 10.26 9.15
N PHE A 121 -1.05 10.71 8.01
CA PHE A 121 -2.30 11.48 8.01
C PHE A 121 -3.50 10.69 8.54
N LEU A 122 -3.56 9.37 8.29
CA LEU A 122 -4.57 8.50 8.90
C LEU A 122 -4.40 8.40 10.41
N GLU A 123 -3.16 8.27 10.89
CA GLU A 123 -2.82 8.25 12.31
C GLU A 123 -3.24 9.55 13.02
N GLU A 124 -3.05 10.70 12.36
CA GLU A 124 -3.49 12.00 12.86
C GLU A 124 -5.03 12.14 12.97
N LYS A 125 -5.82 11.26 12.34
CA LYS A 125 -7.28 11.23 12.52
C LYS A 125 -7.71 10.54 13.81
N GLY A 126 -6.81 9.84 14.51
CA GLY A 126 -7.11 9.14 15.74
C GLY A 126 -7.74 7.77 15.51
N GLU A 127 -8.72 7.42 16.34
CA GLU A 127 -9.43 6.14 16.22
C GLU A 127 -10.32 6.13 14.97
N LEU A 128 -10.12 5.11 14.12
CA LEU A 128 -10.88 4.88 12.90
C LEU A 128 -11.63 3.55 13.01
N ASP A 129 -12.82 3.47 12.42
CA ASP A 129 -13.67 2.27 12.41
C ASP A 129 -13.16 1.16 11.45
N PHE A 130 -11.94 1.29 10.94
CA PHE A 130 -11.29 0.34 10.05
C PHE A 130 -9.80 0.26 10.33
N GLU A 131 -9.21 -0.91 10.10
CA GLU A 131 -7.78 -1.13 10.23
C GLU A 131 -7.02 -0.60 9.01
N TYR A 132 -5.79 -0.14 9.23
CA TYR A 132 -4.89 0.30 8.17
C TYR A 132 -3.43 -0.01 8.54
N PRO A 133 -2.52 -0.16 7.56
CA PRO A 133 -1.11 -0.40 7.85
C PRO A 133 -0.48 0.79 8.59
N ARG A 134 0.38 0.52 9.57
CA ARG A 134 1.23 1.56 10.17
C ARG A 134 2.59 1.58 9.48
N ALA A 135 3.11 2.76 9.19
CA ALA A 135 4.47 2.90 8.67
C ALA A 135 5.49 2.64 9.80
N LEU A 136 6.20 1.52 9.73
CA LEU A 136 7.23 1.14 10.70
C LEU A 136 8.59 1.76 10.36
N HIS A 137 8.89 1.86 9.07
CA HIS A 137 10.10 2.52 8.57
C HIS A 137 9.89 2.96 7.12
N HIS A 138 10.57 4.03 6.69
CA HIS A 138 10.63 4.43 5.30
C HIS A 138 12.00 5.01 4.95
N ALA A 139 12.44 4.82 3.71
CA ALA A 139 13.71 5.36 3.22
C ALA A 139 13.66 5.64 1.72
N GLU A 140 14.47 6.59 1.26
CA GLU A 140 14.69 6.86 -0.16
C GLU A 140 16.18 6.90 -0.47
N PHE A 141 16.64 6.02 -1.36
CA PHE A 141 18.02 5.99 -1.84
C PHE A 141 18.10 5.19 -3.15
N HIS A 142 19.15 5.43 -3.94
CA HIS A 142 19.35 4.75 -5.23
C HIS A 142 18.13 4.83 -6.17
N GLY A 143 17.40 5.96 -6.16
CA GLY A 143 16.20 6.15 -6.99
C GLY A 143 14.98 5.33 -6.56
N ARG A 144 15.03 4.70 -5.38
CA ARG A 144 13.97 3.84 -4.85
C ARG A 144 13.36 4.38 -3.58
N TYR A 145 12.07 4.10 -3.44
CA TYR A 145 11.31 4.28 -2.22
C TYR A 145 11.10 2.93 -1.54
N TYR A 146 11.43 2.89 -0.26
CA TYR A 146 11.29 1.74 0.62
C TYR A 146 10.27 2.08 1.70
N LEU A 147 9.29 1.21 1.89
CA LEU A 147 8.32 1.29 2.98
C LEU A 147 8.21 -0.05 3.67
N ILE A 148 8.39 -0.05 5.00
CA ILE A 148 8.05 -1.18 5.85
C ILE A 148 6.78 -0.81 6.59
N ALA A 149 5.70 -1.55 6.32
CA ALA A 149 4.39 -1.29 6.89
C ALA A 149 3.86 -2.52 7.63
N SER A 150 3.17 -2.31 8.75
CA SER A 150 2.57 -3.40 9.52
C SER A 150 1.53 -4.15 8.69
N ARG A 151 1.40 -5.45 8.95
CA ARG A 151 0.34 -6.27 8.36
C ARG A 151 -1.02 -5.87 8.95
N VAL A 152 -2.02 -5.83 8.09
CA VAL A 152 -3.44 -5.78 8.47
C VAL A 152 -3.99 -7.21 8.33
N SER A 153 -4.81 -7.64 9.29
CA SER A 153 -5.33 -9.00 9.34
C SER A 153 -6.48 -9.20 8.33
N GLY A 154 -6.91 -10.44 8.16
CA GLY A 154 -7.97 -10.79 7.20
C GLY A 154 -7.49 -11.28 5.83
N ARG A 155 -8.48 -11.60 5.00
CA ARG A 155 -8.33 -11.98 3.58
C ARG A 155 -8.91 -10.87 2.72
N THR A 156 -8.48 -10.79 1.45
CA THR A 156 -9.08 -9.79 0.56
C THR A 156 -10.58 -10.03 0.42
N LEU A 157 -11.35 -8.96 0.26
CA LEU A 157 -12.78 -9.05 0.01
C LEU A 157 -13.04 -9.88 -1.24
N GLN A 158 -12.19 -9.77 -2.26
CA GLN A 158 -12.26 -10.57 -3.48
C GLN A 158 -12.21 -12.08 -3.19
N ASP A 159 -11.24 -12.52 -2.37
CA ASP A 159 -11.06 -13.94 -2.06
C ASP A 159 -12.17 -14.47 -1.14
N ALA A 160 -12.71 -13.62 -0.26
CA ALA A 160 -13.71 -14.02 0.71
C ALA A 160 -15.16 -13.96 0.16
N TRP A 161 -15.42 -13.17 -0.88
CA TRP A 161 -16.77 -12.81 -1.35
C TRP A 161 -17.69 -14.01 -1.63
N SER A 162 -17.17 -15.01 -2.35
CA SER A 162 -17.94 -16.19 -2.76
C SER A 162 -18.36 -17.07 -1.58
N GLY A 163 -17.60 -17.04 -0.48
CA GLY A 163 -17.89 -17.81 0.73
C GLY A 163 -18.80 -17.10 1.74
N MET A 164 -19.17 -15.83 1.52
CA MET A 164 -20.04 -15.08 2.41
C MET A 164 -21.52 -15.29 2.07
N ASP A 165 -22.36 -15.31 3.11
CA ASP A 165 -23.81 -15.19 2.93
C ASP A 165 -24.22 -13.75 2.61
N GLU A 166 -25.45 -13.57 2.13
CA GLU A 166 -25.94 -12.27 1.68
C GLU A 166 -25.98 -11.21 2.80
N PRO A 167 -26.42 -11.53 4.04
CA PRO A 167 -26.32 -10.57 5.15
C PRO A 167 -24.89 -10.08 5.42
N THR A 168 -23.89 -10.98 5.37
CA THR A 168 -22.48 -10.61 5.57
C THR A 168 -21.96 -9.73 4.43
N ARG A 169 -22.32 -10.02 3.18
CA ARG A 169 -21.97 -9.17 2.03
C ARG A 169 -22.55 -7.77 2.19
N GLN A 170 -23.84 -7.67 2.52
CA GLN A 170 -24.50 -6.39 2.72
C GLN A 170 -23.90 -5.60 3.89
N HIS A 171 -23.46 -6.29 4.95
CA HIS A 171 -22.75 -5.68 6.06
C HIS A 171 -21.44 -5.02 5.60
N TYR A 172 -20.58 -5.73 4.87
CA TYR A 172 -19.31 -5.18 4.38
C TYR A 172 -19.49 -4.06 3.34
N VAL A 173 -20.48 -4.18 2.45
CA VAL A 173 -20.83 -3.08 1.52
C VAL A 173 -21.22 -1.82 2.31
N SER A 174 -21.98 -1.97 3.39
CA SER A 174 -22.38 -0.86 4.25
C SER A 174 -21.19 -0.22 4.97
N LEU A 175 -20.25 -1.04 5.49
CA LEU A 175 -19.01 -0.55 6.10
C LEU A 175 -18.15 0.23 5.10
N VAL A 176 -17.95 -0.30 3.89
CA VAL A 176 -17.18 0.38 2.84
C VAL A 176 -17.81 1.74 2.50
N ALA A 177 -19.13 1.81 2.39
CA ALA A 177 -19.83 3.07 2.13
C ALA A 177 -19.62 4.08 3.26
N GLN A 178 -19.74 3.66 4.53
CA GLN A 178 -19.52 4.50 5.71
C GLN A 178 -18.07 5.03 5.77
N ILE A 179 -17.08 4.20 5.43
CA ILE A 179 -15.67 4.61 5.38
C ILE A 179 -15.47 5.65 4.27
N CYS A 180 -16.05 5.45 3.10
CA CYS A 180 -15.99 6.42 2.00
C CYS A 180 -16.62 7.77 2.40
N ASP A 181 -17.79 7.74 3.04
CA ASP A 181 -18.46 8.95 3.52
C ASP A 181 -17.62 9.68 4.57
N THR A 182 -17.01 8.94 5.49
CA THR A 182 -16.12 9.47 6.53
C THR A 182 -14.89 10.14 5.91
N MET A 183 -14.16 9.44 5.04
CA MET A 183 -12.99 9.99 4.34
C MET A 183 -13.35 11.26 3.56
N ALA A 184 -14.52 11.31 2.94
CA ALA A 184 -14.95 12.45 2.16
C ALA A 184 -15.15 13.74 2.99
N THR A 185 -15.29 13.63 4.31
CA THR A 185 -15.36 14.78 5.22
C THR A 185 -13.99 15.33 5.60
N TRP A 186 -12.92 14.55 5.42
CA TRP A 186 -11.59 14.93 5.89
C TRP A 186 -11.01 16.08 5.07
N LYS A 187 -10.37 16.99 5.81
CA LYS A 187 -9.58 18.12 5.30
C LYS A 187 -8.15 18.01 5.84
N GLY A 188 -7.22 18.63 5.14
CA GLY A 188 -5.80 18.60 5.45
C GLY A 188 -4.97 19.20 4.32
N ASP A 189 -3.89 19.89 4.69
CA ASP A 189 -3.06 20.67 3.77
C ASP A 189 -1.93 19.83 3.12
N ALA A 190 -1.70 18.61 3.61
CA ALA A 190 -0.44 17.87 3.38
C ALA A 190 -0.49 16.73 2.36
N ILE A 191 -1.67 16.34 1.85
CA ILE A 191 -1.77 15.28 0.83
C ILE A 191 -2.14 15.89 -0.50
N ALA A 192 -1.14 16.22 -1.31
CA ALA A 192 -1.38 16.53 -2.72
C ALA A 192 -1.54 15.20 -3.46
N GLY A 193 -2.76 14.89 -3.89
CA GLY A 193 -2.93 13.87 -4.94
C GLY A 193 -2.25 14.34 -6.23
N LEU A 194 -2.02 13.43 -7.17
CA LEU A 194 -1.49 13.73 -8.52
C LEU A 194 -2.24 14.89 -9.22
N LEU A 195 -3.48 15.15 -8.80
CA LEU A 195 -4.44 16.08 -9.38
C LEU A 195 -4.21 17.56 -9.05
N THR A 196 -3.55 17.88 -7.94
CA THR A 196 -3.20 19.29 -7.63
C THR A 196 -2.23 19.85 -8.68
N SER A 197 -1.44 19.00 -9.33
CA SER A 197 -0.52 19.37 -10.42
C SER A 197 -1.22 19.71 -11.75
N MET A 198 -2.52 19.37 -11.90
CA MET A 198 -3.26 19.50 -13.16
C MET A 198 -4.28 20.66 -13.20
N GLY A 199 -4.35 21.51 -12.17
CA GLY A 199 -5.13 22.77 -12.21
C GLY A 199 -6.66 22.63 -12.24
N ILE A 200 -7.22 21.59 -11.61
CA ILE A 200 -8.67 21.35 -11.54
C ILE A 200 -9.36 22.29 -10.53
N ASP A 201 -10.59 22.73 -10.84
CA ASP A 201 -11.45 23.63 -10.05
C ASP A 201 -11.56 23.22 -8.55
N PRO A 202 -11.33 24.15 -7.60
CA PRO A 202 -11.25 23.90 -6.16
C PRO A 202 -12.59 23.68 -5.43
N SER A 203 -13.74 23.67 -6.12
CA SER A 203 -15.03 23.72 -5.43
C SER A 203 -15.46 22.49 -4.62
N LEU A 204 -14.80 21.30 -4.67
CA LEU A 204 -15.20 20.17 -3.78
C LEU A 204 -14.27 18.93 -3.72
N PRO A 205 -12.92 19.02 -3.76
CA PRO A 205 -12.09 17.83 -3.62
C PRO A 205 -12.39 17.11 -2.28
N ILE A 206 -12.60 15.80 -2.36
CA ILE A 206 -12.76 14.91 -1.22
C ILE A 206 -11.52 14.04 -1.08
N PHE A 207 -11.08 13.78 0.15
CA PHE A 207 -10.04 12.80 0.37
C PHE A 207 -10.60 11.41 0.06
N TYR A 208 -9.89 10.65 -0.76
CA TYR A 208 -10.30 9.33 -1.18
C TYR A 208 -9.07 8.43 -1.38
N HIS A 209 -9.26 7.12 -1.18
CA HIS A 209 -8.19 6.13 -1.36
C HIS A 209 -7.64 6.08 -2.80
N CYS A 210 -8.45 6.48 -3.79
CA CYS A 210 -8.15 6.50 -5.23
C CYS A 210 -7.83 5.14 -5.87
N ASP A 211 -7.51 4.11 -5.09
CA ASP A 211 -7.44 2.71 -5.51
C ASP A 211 -8.26 1.74 -4.68
N LEU A 212 -9.43 2.18 -4.21
CA LEU A 212 -10.30 1.30 -3.43
C LEU A 212 -10.95 0.27 -4.35
N GLY A 213 -10.76 -1.00 -4.03
CA GLY A 213 -11.29 -2.16 -4.72
C GLY A 213 -11.18 -3.40 -3.82
N PRO A 214 -11.78 -4.54 -4.18
CA PRO A 214 -11.88 -5.70 -3.30
C PRO A 214 -10.54 -6.37 -2.99
N THR A 215 -9.50 -6.12 -3.80
CA THR A 215 -8.13 -6.57 -3.56
C THR A 215 -7.42 -5.75 -2.47
N ASN A 216 -7.88 -4.53 -2.21
CA ASN A 216 -7.32 -3.59 -1.23
C ASN A 216 -8.18 -3.47 0.03
N ILE A 217 -9.29 -4.22 0.10
CA ILE A 217 -10.15 -4.33 1.28
C ILE A 217 -9.87 -5.69 1.91
N LEU A 218 -9.47 -5.71 3.17
CA LEU A 218 -9.32 -6.92 3.97
C LEU A 218 -10.52 -7.09 4.89
N VAL A 219 -11.01 -8.31 5.01
CA VAL A 219 -12.18 -8.66 5.82
C VAL A 219 -11.90 -9.88 6.67
N GLU A 220 -12.47 -9.88 7.88
CA GLU A 220 -12.40 -11.01 8.80
C GLU A 220 -13.82 -11.31 9.34
N PRO A 221 -14.64 -12.06 8.57
CA PRO A 221 -16.07 -12.29 8.88
C PRO A 221 -16.35 -12.77 10.30
N GLU A 222 -15.45 -13.59 10.87
CA GLU A 222 -15.60 -14.10 12.23
C GLU A 222 -15.47 -13.02 13.31
N LYS A 223 -14.72 -11.95 13.03
CA LYS A 223 -14.54 -10.80 13.94
C LYS A 223 -15.35 -9.58 13.53
N GLY A 224 -15.89 -9.57 12.31
CA GLY A 224 -16.59 -8.42 11.73
C GLY A 224 -15.67 -7.22 11.47
N THR A 225 -14.36 -7.44 11.34
CA THR A 225 -13.39 -6.37 11.11
C THR A 225 -13.18 -6.12 9.62
N ILE A 226 -12.90 -4.86 9.29
CA ILE A 226 -12.55 -4.40 7.96
C ILE A 226 -11.23 -3.62 8.01
N GLY A 227 -10.37 -3.86 7.03
CA GLY A 227 -9.11 -3.15 6.85
C GLY A 227 -8.96 -2.63 5.43
N ILE A 228 -8.25 -1.51 5.27
CA ILE A 228 -7.93 -0.93 3.96
C ILE A 228 -6.42 -0.83 3.84
N ILE A 229 -5.88 -1.35 2.75
CA ILE A 229 -4.44 -1.38 2.46
C ILE A 229 -4.12 -0.68 1.13
N ASN A 230 -2.84 -0.40 0.91
CA ASN A 230 -2.31 0.18 -0.32
C ASN A 230 -2.71 1.65 -0.57
N TRP A 231 -2.37 2.50 0.39
CA TRP A 231 -2.73 3.92 0.45
C TRP A 231 -1.85 4.83 -0.42
N GLU A 232 -1.08 4.25 -1.34
CA GLU A 232 -0.07 4.95 -2.15
C GLU A 232 -0.66 5.94 -3.16
N THR A 233 -1.90 5.71 -3.61
CA THR A 233 -2.59 6.57 -4.58
C THR A 233 -3.58 7.54 -3.93
N ALA A 234 -3.77 7.44 -2.61
CA ALA A 234 -4.77 8.22 -1.91
C ALA A 234 -4.47 9.72 -1.99
N GLY A 235 -5.54 10.51 -2.07
CA GLY A 235 -5.41 11.95 -2.18
C GLY A 235 -6.75 12.65 -2.38
N TYR A 236 -6.67 13.96 -2.53
CA TYR A 236 -7.83 14.78 -2.88
C TYR A 236 -8.18 14.62 -4.35
N ALA A 237 -9.42 14.19 -4.61
CA ALA A 237 -9.94 14.00 -5.96
C ALA A 237 -11.35 14.62 -6.11
N PRO A 238 -11.75 15.01 -7.34
CA PRO A 238 -13.12 15.41 -7.63
C PRO A 238 -14.11 14.31 -7.28
N ARG A 239 -15.25 14.67 -6.67
CA ARG A 239 -16.27 13.71 -6.23
C ARG A 239 -16.83 12.87 -7.38
N GLU A 240 -16.94 13.45 -8.56
CA GLU A 240 -17.44 12.82 -9.78
C GLU A 240 -16.51 11.68 -10.25
N TRP A 241 -15.20 11.85 -10.06
CA TRP A 241 -14.20 10.83 -10.44
C TRP A 241 -14.28 9.61 -9.53
N VAL A 242 -14.44 9.84 -8.22
CA VAL A 242 -14.64 8.78 -7.23
C VAL A 242 -15.85 7.93 -7.60
N ARG A 243 -17.00 8.56 -7.89
CA ARG A 243 -18.22 7.86 -8.34
C ARG A 243 -18.01 7.05 -9.61
N THR A 244 -17.22 7.57 -10.55
CA THR A 244 -16.97 6.91 -11.83
C THR A 244 -16.13 5.65 -11.67
N LYS A 245 -15.18 5.63 -10.72
CA LYS A 245 -14.36 4.43 -10.46
C LYS A 245 -15.19 3.24 -9.95
N PHE A 246 -16.22 3.48 -9.14
CA PHE A 246 -17.16 2.44 -8.72
C PHE A 246 -18.02 1.90 -9.87
N LEU A 247 -18.25 2.69 -10.92
CA LEU A 247 -19.09 2.31 -12.06
C LEU A 247 -18.30 1.62 -13.19
N LEU A 248 -16.98 1.87 -13.28
CA LEU A 248 -16.15 1.40 -14.39
C LEU A 248 -15.07 0.39 -13.97
N SER A 249 -14.73 0.28 -12.69
CA SER A 249 -13.74 -0.70 -12.25
C SER A 249 -14.38 -2.09 -12.22
N SER A 250 -13.86 -3.00 -13.04
CA SER A 250 -14.23 -4.42 -13.05
C SER A 250 -14.04 -5.08 -11.68
N GLY A 251 -13.16 -4.55 -10.83
CA GLY A 251 -13.00 -5.00 -9.45
C GLY A 251 -14.21 -4.69 -8.56
N MET A 252 -15.07 -3.74 -8.91
CA MET A 252 -16.31 -3.45 -8.16
C MET A 252 -17.55 -4.07 -8.82
N ASP A 253 -17.36 -4.85 -9.89
CA ASP A 253 -18.43 -5.54 -10.61
C ASP A 253 -18.66 -6.91 -9.97
N PHE A 254 -19.34 -6.92 -8.83
CA PHE A 254 -19.79 -8.17 -8.19
C PHE A 254 -20.99 -8.75 -8.94
N ALA A 255 -20.81 -9.08 -10.22
CA ALA A 255 -21.81 -9.80 -10.99
C ALA A 255 -21.79 -11.27 -10.54
N THR A 256 -22.78 -11.66 -9.75
CA THR A 256 -23.15 -13.08 -9.59
C THR A 256 -23.73 -13.58 -10.91
N GLU A 257 -23.32 -14.75 -11.39
CA GLU A 257 -23.77 -15.35 -12.65
C GLU A 257 -25.28 -15.65 -12.76
N ASP A 258 -26.12 -15.27 -11.77
CA ASP A 258 -27.57 -15.54 -11.80
C ASP A 258 -28.46 -14.35 -11.37
N TRP A 259 -27.99 -13.11 -11.45
CA TRP A 259 -28.81 -11.94 -11.10
C TRP A 259 -29.01 -10.96 -12.26
N SER A 260 -30.28 -10.85 -12.71
CA SER A 260 -30.73 -9.74 -13.54
C SER A 260 -30.83 -8.47 -12.68
N PRO A 261 -30.09 -7.39 -13.00
CA PRO A 261 -30.01 -6.24 -12.12
C PRO A 261 -31.28 -5.40 -12.24
N ASP A 262 -31.99 -5.20 -11.12
CA ASP A 262 -32.65 -3.91 -10.91
C ASP A 262 -31.55 -2.89 -10.53
N PRO A 263 -31.22 -1.91 -11.39
CA PRO A 263 -30.17 -0.93 -11.14
C PRO A 263 -30.57 0.14 -10.12
N SER A 264 -31.70 0.01 -9.43
CA SER A 264 -32.29 1.05 -8.58
C SER A 264 -31.38 1.50 -7.42
N TRP A 265 -30.48 0.64 -6.92
CA TRP A 265 -29.49 1.03 -5.90
C TRP A 265 -28.43 2.01 -6.44
N ARG A 266 -28.16 2.01 -7.76
CA ARG A 266 -27.22 2.96 -8.40
C ARG A 266 -27.72 4.41 -8.35
N PHE A 267 -29.00 4.63 -8.02
CA PHE A 267 -29.63 5.96 -7.97
C PHE A 267 -30.10 6.39 -6.57
N ALA A 268 -29.85 5.59 -5.53
CA ALA A 268 -30.30 5.89 -4.18
C ALA A 268 -29.36 6.88 -3.44
N SER A 269 -29.16 8.07 -4.00
CA SER A 269 -28.63 9.23 -3.27
C SER A 269 -29.13 10.53 -3.88
N ASN A 270 -30.46 10.74 -3.91
CA ASN A 270 -31.08 12.07 -4.00
C ASN A 270 -32.61 12.05 -3.87
N LYS A 271 -33.15 11.75 -2.67
CA LYS A 271 -34.55 12.10 -2.33
C LYS A 271 -34.70 12.43 -0.84
N LYS A 272 -34.04 13.49 -0.36
CA LYS A 272 -34.44 14.17 0.88
C LYS A 272 -33.91 15.61 0.97
N GLN A 273 -34.12 16.41 -0.07
CA GLN A 273 -34.01 17.87 0.02
C GLN A 273 -34.74 18.54 -1.14
N ARG A 274 -36.08 18.41 -1.14
CA ARG A 274 -37.01 19.26 -1.92
C ARG A 274 -38.45 18.99 -1.49
N ARG A 275 -38.75 19.39 -0.25
CA ARG A 275 -40.10 19.70 0.25
C ARG A 275 -39.90 20.50 1.54
N MET A 276 -39.80 21.81 1.37
CA MET A 276 -40.20 22.88 2.30
C MET A 276 -39.61 24.21 1.79
N SER A 277 -40.37 24.87 0.91
CA SER A 277 -40.61 26.32 0.78
C SER A 277 -41.33 26.56 -0.53
#